data_AF-A0A6G0SWK2-F1
#
_entry.id   AF-A0A6G0SWK2-F1
#
_cell.length_a   1.000
_cell.length_b   1.000
_cell.length_c   1.000
_cell.angle_alpha   90.00
_cell.angle_beta   90.00
_cell.angle_gamma   90.00
#
_symmetry.space_group_name_H-M   'P 1'
#
loop_
_entity.id
_entity.type
_entity.pdbx_description
1 polymer ?
#
loop_
_entity_poly.entity_id
_entity_poly.type
_entity_poly.pdbx_seq_one_letter_code
_entity_poly.pdbx_strand_id
1 'polypeptide(L)'
;NSISRNANNILYYRDLIEVIFQKGFMQCITSIGCRTFLYEFIQATYSNISNCSSSYKELLEKEILKFSLTTSRKWSKVNRNYKKFTKTNTEWLNTKFKMPSNKKSNFSIPDRPVIPFALCSKRTQRQKIKIAISNSNMNSPEILCAAKNKMVLSGQRTAAHLFEETQASPSRAKKMKTKYNYSNYPIPYTADEALAFIIDNKLKKQQYINIRLGSKKRNCNIYPTYENIIIAKTNCYPNNMDIGESSCKIPLQDLLDHTTNRIFQVPEVCKISLNSTKLEMLYKWGCDGSSGQSQYRQNFNDDSLITDETMFMFSIVPLELRSHSEVNDVENNYEVIWTNPSPSSTKFCRPIKYIFKKETIESTKEEVKDIETQILKLVNTDVIFNESIVHVKHTLIFSMVDGKVCNSMTGTSSQTCYI
;
A
#
# COMPACT_ATOMS: atom_id res chain seq x y z
N ASN A 1 -33.74 25.05 -52.25
CA ASN A 1 -35.16 25.40 -52.47
C ASN A 1 -35.98 24.53 -51.53
N SER A 2 -36.68 24.97 -50.50
CA SER A 2 -37.24 26.28 -50.13
C SER A 2 -37.47 26.26 -48.62
N ILE A 3 -36.78 27.09 -47.83
CA ILE A 3 -37.19 27.35 -46.44
C ILE A 3 -38.08 28.57 -46.49
N SER A 4 -39.38 28.32 -46.25
CA SER A 4 -40.44 29.32 -46.19
C SER A 4 -40.08 30.43 -45.21
N ARG A 5 -39.96 31.65 -45.71
CA ARG A 5 -39.87 32.87 -44.92
C ARG A 5 -41.22 33.09 -44.24
N ASN A 6 -41.35 32.72 -42.97
CA ASN A 6 -42.52 33.03 -42.16
C ASN A 6 -42.24 34.21 -41.24
N ALA A 7 -43.09 35.23 -41.36
CA ALA A 7 -43.08 36.47 -40.62
C ALA A 7 -43.43 36.25 -39.13
N ASN A 8 -42.40 35.99 -38.34
CA ASN A 8 -42.23 36.25 -36.90
C ASN A 8 -41.01 35.40 -36.47
N ASN A 9 -39.81 35.82 -36.88
CA ASN A 9 -38.59 35.01 -36.73
C ASN A 9 -38.22 34.84 -35.25
N ILE A 10 -38.71 33.80 -34.61
CA ILE A 10 -38.24 33.35 -33.30
C ILE A 10 -37.18 32.28 -33.58
N LEU A 11 -35.92 32.60 -33.27
CA LEU A 11 -34.82 31.64 -33.37
C LEU A 11 -34.78 30.74 -32.13
N TYR A 12 -34.74 29.44 -32.34
CA TYR A 12 -34.55 28.43 -31.31
C TYR A 12 -33.11 27.89 -31.35
N TYR A 13 -32.65 27.31 -30.24
CA TYR A 13 -31.31 26.68 -30.21
C TYR A 13 -31.17 25.53 -31.21
N ARG A 14 -32.25 24.80 -31.51
CA ARG A 14 -32.24 23.76 -32.55
C ARG A 14 -31.86 24.33 -33.93
N ASP A 15 -32.34 25.52 -34.27
CA ASP A 15 -32.13 26.13 -35.57
C ASP A 15 -30.65 26.52 -35.73
N LEU A 16 -30.05 27.08 -34.67
CA LEU A 16 -28.62 27.40 -34.63
C LEU A 16 -27.74 26.15 -34.74
N ILE A 17 -28.11 25.06 -34.06
CA ILE A 17 -27.34 23.82 -34.09
C ILE A 17 -27.44 23.12 -35.44
N GLU A 18 -28.60 23.19 -36.09
CA GLU A 18 -28.76 22.65 -37.44
C GLU A 18 -27.83 23.36 -38.44
N VAL A 19 -27.74 24.69 -38.37
CA VAL A 19 -26.86 25.47 -39.26
C VAL A 19 -25.39 25.17 -38.98
N ILE A 20 -24.98 25.05 -37.71
CA ILE A 20 -23.61 24.66 -37.32
C ILE A 20 -23.29 23.25 -37.80
N PHE A 21 -24.24 22.32 -37.67
CA PHE A 21 -24.09 20.92 -38.09
C PHE A 21 -23.93 20.82 -39.61
N GLN A 22 -24.78 21.50 -40.38
CA GLN A 22 -24.70 21.53 -41.85
C GLN A 22 -23.37 22.13 -42.36
N LYS A 23 -22.79 23.09 -41.62
CA LYS A 23 -21.48 23.69 -41.95
C LYS A 23 -20.28 22.92 -41.38
N GLY A 24 -20.48 21.82 -40.66
CA GLY A 24 -19.40 20.99 -40.10
C GLY A 24 -18.71 21.60 -38.87
N PHE A 25 -19.24 22.68 -38.29
CA PHE A 25 -18.59 23.40 -37.18
C PHE A 25 -18.81 22.76 -35.79
N MET A 26 -19.52 21.64 -35.69
CA MET A 26 -19.86 21.02 -34.41
C MET A 26 -18.64 20.61 -33.58
N GLN A 27 -17.53 20.21 -34.22
CA GLN A 27 -16.31 19.84 -33.52
C GLN A 27 -15.53 21.06 -32.98
N CYS A 28 -15.73 22.23 -33.59
CA CYS A 28 -15.01 23.47 -33.28
C CYS A 28 -15.98 24.62 -32.93
N ILE A 29 -17.10 24.31 -32.27
CA ILE A 29 -18.18 25.27 -32.01
C ILE A 29 -17.76 26.48 -31.16
N THR A 30 -16.69 26.35 -30.37
CA THR A 30 -16.14 27.45 -29.56
C THR A 30 -15.12 28.31 -30.30
N SER A 31 -14.75 27.93 -31.53
CA SER A 31 -13.80 28.69 -32.36
C SER A 31 -14.32 30.08 -32.70
N ILE A 32 -13.41 31.00 -33.00
CA ILE A 32 -13.76 32.35 -33.44
C ILE A 32 -14.56 32.27 -34.75
N GLY A 33 -14.10 31.45 -35.71
CA GLY A 33 -14.77 31.27 -37.01
C GLY A 33 -16.23 30.82 -36.90
N CYS A 34 -16.53 29.82 -36.05
CA CYS A 34 -17.91 29.37 -35.83
C CYS A 34 -18.79 30.47 -35.19
N ARG A 35 -18.23 31.25 -34.24
CA ARG A 35 -18.97 32.33 -33.58
C ARG A 35 -19.24 33.51 -34.51
N THR A 36 -18.28 33.87 -35.37
CA THR A 36 -18.47 34.88 -36.42
C THR A 36 -19.55 34.46 -37.41
N PHE A 37 -19.51 33.19 -37.85
CA PHE A 37 -20.55 32.64 -38.72
C PHE A 37 -21.95 32.67 -38.09
N LEU A 38 -22.07 32.30 -36.80
CA LEU A 38 -23.34 32.39 -36.08
C LEU A 38 -23.84 33.83 -35.95
N TYR A 39 -22.92 34.78 -35.75
CA TYR A 39 -23.26 36.20 -35.71
C TYR A 39 -23.83 36.66 -37.05
N GLU A 40 -23.15 36.36 -38.16
CA GLU A 40 -23.62 36.69 -39.52
C GLU A 40 -24.96 36.03 -39.83
N PHE A 41 -25.14 34.76 -39.44
CA PHE A 41 -26.40 34.03 -39.62
C PHE A 41 -27.55 34.72 -38.86
N ILE A 42 -27.34 35.05 -37.58
CA ILE A 42 -28.36 35.74 -36.75
C ILE A 42 -28.66 37.12 -37.33
N GLN A 43 -27.64 37.85 -37.81
CA GLN A 43 -27.81 39.15 -38.45
C GLN A 43 -28.62 39.06 -39.75
N ALA A 44 -28.36 38.05 -40.59
CA ALA A 44 -29.12 37.80 -41.80
C ALA A 44 -30.57 37.36 -41.52
N THR A 45 -30.80 36.68 -40.40
CA THR A 45 -32.14 36.20 -39.99
C THR A 45 -33.01 37.34 -39.44
N TYR A 46 -32.42 38.43 -38.95
CA TYR A 46 -33.12 39.58 -38.39
C TYR A 46 -32.75 40.87 -39.14
N SER A 47 -33.62 41.29 -40.06
CA SER A 47 -33.42 42.44 -40.96
C SER A 47 -33.17 43.79 -40.27
N ASN A 48 -33.38 43.91 -38.96
CA ASN A 48 -33.24 45.16 -38.18
C ASN A 48 -31.90 45.32 -37.44
N ILE A 49 -30.93 44.41 -37.60
CA ILE A 49 -29.65 44.44 -36.86
C ILE A 49 -28.56 45.26 -37.58
N SER A 50 -28.75 45.63 -38.85
CA SER A 50 -27.74 46.33 -39.66
C SER A 50 -27.36 47.74 -39.16
N ASN A 51 -28.18 48.37 -38.31
CA ASN A 51 -27.93 49.70 -37.72
C ASN A 51 -27.72 49.69 -36.18
N CYS A 52 -27.29 48.57 -35.60
CA CYS A 52 -27.10 48.47 -34.14
C CYS A 52 -25.78 49.10 -33.64
N SER A 53 -25.81 49.71 -32.45
CA SER A 53 -24.64 50.32 -31.80
C SER A 53 -23.56 49.29 -31.43
N SER A 54 -22.30 49.72 -31.34
CA SER A 54 -21.15 48.88 -30.98
C SER A 54 -21.36 48.10 -29.67
N SER A 55 -22.08 48.70 -28.70
CA SER A 55 -22.43 48.06 -27.43
C SER A 55 -23.41 46.89 -27.58
N TYR A 56 -24.35 46.95 -28.53
CA TYR A 56 -25.27 45.86 -28.81
C TYR A 56 -24.54 44.66 -29.44
N LYS A 57 -23.56 44.94 -30.31
CA LYS A 57 -22.72 43.90 -30.93
C LYS A 57 -21.97 43.08 -29.88
N GLU A 58 -21.33 43.73 -28.91
CA GLU A 58 -20.64 43.03 -27.82
C GLU A 58 -21.58 42.16 -26.96
N LEU A 59 -22.80 42.62 -26.71
CA LEU A 59 -23.80 41.85 -25.95
C LEU A 59 -24.26 40.62 -26.72
N LEU A 60 -24.46 40.74 -28.02
CA LEU A 60 -24.82 39.61 -28.87
C LEU A 60 -23.70 38.57 -28.96
N GLU A 61 -22.45 39.03 -29.12
CA GLU A 61 -21.26 38.15 -29.11
C GLU A 61 -21.12 37.38 -27.78
N LYS A 62 -21.46 38.01 -26.64
CA LYS A 62 -21.50 37.35 -25.32
C LYS A 62 -22.57 36.26 -25.25
N GLU A 63 -23.77 36.49 -25.78
CA GLU A 63 -24.81 35.46 -25.81
C GLU A 63 -24.46 34.29 -26.74
N ILE A 64 -23.88 34.57 -27.91
CA ILE A 64 -23.35 33.55 -28.83
C ILE A 64 -22.25 32.73 -28.15
N LEU A 65 -21.36 33.37 -27.38
CA LEU A 65 -20.33 32.67 -26.61
C LEU A 65 -20.92 31.75 -25.55
N LYS A 66 -21.90 32.23 -24.76
CA LYS A 66 -22.59 31.41 -23.74
C LYS A 66 -23.24 30.18 -24.37
N PHE A 67 -23.94 30.39 -25.49
CA PHE A 67 -24.54 29.32 -26.28
C PHE A 67 -23.49 28.32 -26.76
N SER A 68 -22.39 28.78 -27.36
CA SER A 68 -21.31 27.93 -27.89
C SER A 68 -20.65 27.07 -26.81
N LEU A 69 -20.36 27.65 -25.64
CA LEU A 69 -19.79 26.93 -24.50
C LEU A 69 -20.75 25.88 -23.95
N THR A 70 -22.04 26.22 -23.85
CA THR A 70 -23.08 25.29 -23.35
C THR A 70 -23.26 24.12 -24.31
N THR A 71 -23.25 24.41 -25.61
CA THR A 71 -23.37 23.41 -26.66
C THR A 71 -22.17 22.47 -26.66
N SER A 72 -20.94 22.98 -26.57
CA SER A 72 -19.72 22.17 -26.47
C SER A 72 -19.74 21.20 -25.28
N ARG A 73 -20.18 21.68 -24.11
CA ARG A 73 -20.34 20.82 -22.92
C ARG A 73 -21.39 19.72 -23.12
N LYS A 74 -22.56 20.07 -23.67
CA LYS A 74 -23.64 19.11 -23.94
C LYS A 74 -23.24 18.10 -25.03
N TRP A 75 -22.45 18.52 -26.01
CA TRP A 75 -21.93 17.70 -27.12
C TRP A 75 -20.92 16.66 -26.63
N SER A 76 -19.98 17.07 -25.78
CA SER A 76 -19.01 16.16 -25.15
C SER A 76 -19.69 15.10 -24.28
N LYS A 77 -20.75 15.46 -23.53
CA LYS A 77 -21.49 14.52 -22.66
C LYS A 77 -22.21 13.38 -23.40
N VAL A 78 -22.52 13.56 -24.67
CA VAL A 78 -23.19 12.53 -25.50
C VAL A 78 -22.22 11.84 -26.46
N ASN A 79 -20.91 11.87 -26.15
CA ASN A 79 -19.85 11.30 -26.97
C ASN A 79 -19.89 11.76 -28.43
N ARG A 80 -20.25 13.03 -28.65
CA ARG A 80 -20.27 13.65 -29.99
C ARG A 80 -21.16 12.92 -31.01
N ASN A 81 -22.25 12.32 -30.56
CA ASN A 81 -23.23 11.66 -31.42
C ASN A 81 -24.47 12.55 -31.61
N TYR A 82 -24.79 12.91 -32.85
CA TYR A 82 -25.89 13.83 -33.17
C TYR A 82 -27.28 13.29 -32.81
N LYS A 83 -27.58 12.03 -33.14
CA LYS A 83 -28.88 11.40 -32.80
C LYS A 83 -29.10 11.33 -31.28
N LYS A 84 -28.03 11.06 -30.51
CA LYS A 84 -28.07 11.07 -29.04
C LYS A 84 -28.22 12.49 -28.50
N PHE A 85 -27.51 13.46 -29.10
CA PHE A 85 -27.57 14.86 -28.70
C PHE A 85 -28.98 15.45 -28.81
N THR A 86 -29.66 15.22 -29.94
CA THR A 86 -31.02 15.72 -30.18
C THR A 86 -32.03 15.08 -29.24
N LYS A 87 -31.93 13.77 -29.01
CA LYS A 87 -32.82 13.03 -28.10
C LYS A 87 -32.65 13.43 -26.62
N THR A 88 -31.41 13.63 -26.14
CA THR A 88 -31.15 13.93 -24.72
C THR A 88 -31.36 15.40 -24.35
N ASN A 89 -31.29 16.32 -25.33
CA ASN A 89 -31.38 17.77 -25.07
C ASN A 89 -32.64 18.42 -25.67
N THR A 90 -33.69 17.66 -25.97
CA THR A 90 -34.94 18.13 -26.61
C THR A 90 -35.51 19.40 -25.98
N GLU A 91 -35.66 19.42 -24.65
CA GLU A 91 -36.19 20.58 -23.93
C GLU A 91 -35.32 21.82 -24.12
N TRP A 92 -33.99 21.66 -24.02
CA TRP A 92 -33.03 22.75 -24.20
C TRP A 92 -33.00 23.24 -25.66
N LEU A 93 -33.11 22.34 -26.63
CA LEU A 93 -33.18 22.67 -28.06
C LEU A 93 -34.42 23.49 -28.43
N ASN A 94 -35.52 23.27 -27.71
CA ASN A 94 -36.77 24.02 -27.85
C ASN A 94 -36.78 25.36 -27.07
N THR A 95 -35.67 25.75 -26.44
CA THR A 95 -35.57 27.09 -25.84
C THR A 95 -35.29 28.16 -26.90
N LYS A 96 -35.93 29.32 -26.73
CA LYS A 96 -35.77 30.49 -27.61
C LYS A 96 -34.42 31.14 -27.36
N PHE A 97 -33.68 31.46 -28.42
CA PHE A 97 -32.48 32.29 -28.34
C PHE A 97 -32.90 33.70 -27.92
N LYS A 98 -32.41 34.16 -26.77
CA LYS A 98 -32.78 35.48 -26.22
C LYS A 98 -31.91 36.55 -26.89
N MET A 99 -32.54 37.42 -27.67
CA MET A 99 -31.86 38.61 -28.20
C MET A 99 -31.52 39.58 -27.07
N PRO A 100 -30.33 40.20 -27.07
CA PRO A 100 -29.97 41.21 -26.08
C PRO A 100 -31.02 42.33 -26.07
N SER A 101 -31.50 42.72 -24.89
CA SER A 101 -32.37 43.90 -24.74
C SER A 101 -31.53 45.12 -24.44
N ASN A 102 -31.75 46.24 -25.14
CA ASN A 102 -31.00 47.50 -25.01
C ASN A 102 -31.23 48.27 -23.68
N LYS A 103 -31.66 47.58 -22.61
CA LYS A 103 -31.88 48.19 -21.30
C LYS A 103 -30.60 48.10 -20.47
N LYS A 104 -29.95 49.25 -20.26
CA LYS A 104 -28.91 49.42 -19.24
C LYS A 104 -29.56 49.13 -17.87
N SER A 105 -29.23 48.01 -17.25
CA SER A 105 -29.49 47.78 -15.83
C SER A 105 -28.19 47.95 -15.07
N ASN A 106 -28.17 48.97 -14.19
CA ASN A 106 -27.13 49.16 -13.19
C ASN A 106 -27.12 47.95 -12.25
N PHE A 107 -26.23 46.99 -12.49
CA PHE A 107 -25.91 45.96 -11.51
C PHE A 107 -24.66 46.40 -10.76
N SER A 108 -24.84 46.78 -9.49
CA SER A 108 -23.76 46.78 -8.51
C SER A 108 -23.17 45.38 -8.45
N ILE A 109 -21.90 45.24 -8.83
CA ILE A 109 -21.14 44.00 -8.71
C ILE A 109 -21.14 43.63 -7.22
N PRO A 110 -21.62 42.45 -6.80
CA PRO A 110 -21.54 42.05 -5.41
C PRO A 110 -20.06 41.92 -5.05
N ASP A 111 -19.59 42.72 -4.09
CA ASP A 111 -18.24 42.58 -3.59
C ASP A 111 -18.04 41.18 -3.03
N ARG A 112 -16.84 40.65 -3.27
CA ARG A 112 -16.46 39.31 -2.85
C ARG A 112 -16.55 39.22 -1.32
N PRO A 113 -17.23 38.19 -0.75
CA PRO A 113 -17.36 38.04 0.69
C PRO A 113 -15.98 37.99 1.37
N VAL A 114 -15.81 38.80 2.41
CA VAL A 114 -14.55 38.91 3.16
C VAL A 114 -14.40 37.69 4.07
N ILE A 115 -13.55 36.76 3.65
CA ILE A 115 -13.21 35.58 4.45
C ILE A 115 -12.28 35.99 5.62
N PRO A 116 -12.55 35.53 6.85
CA PRO A 116 -11.65 35.72 8.00
C PRO A 116 -10.21 35.29 7.70
N PHE A 117 -9.23 35.99 8.26
CA PHE A 117 -7.81 35.73 7.98
C PHE A 117 -7.41 34.27 8.23
N ALA A 118 -7.89 33.67 9.33
CA ALA A 118 -7.61 32.28 9.69
C ALA A 118 -8.13 31.25 8.66
N LEU A 119 -9.19 31.59 7.92
CA LEU A 119 -9.83 30.72 6.92
C LEU A 119 -9.33 30.99 5.48
N CYS A 120 -8.47 31.99 5.29
CA CYS A 120 -7.89 32.31 3.99
C CYS A 120 -6.81 31.29 3.58
N SER A 121 -6.63 31.09 2.26
CA SER A 121 -5.50 30.31 1.75
C SER A 121 -4.15 30.94 2.15
N LYS A 122 -3.08 30.14 2.27
CA LYS A 122 -1.72 30.64 2.60
C LYS A 122 -1.24 31.74 1.65
N ARG A 123 -1.59 31.65 0.36
CA ARG A 123 -1.27 32.69 -0.64
C ARG A 123 -1.98 34.01 -0.31
N THR A 124 -3.26 33.95 -0.01
CA THR A 124 -4.08 35.12 0.35
C THR A 124 -3.64 35.73 1.69
N GLN A 125 -3.33 34.90 2.69
CA GLN A 125 -2.78 35.35 3.98
C GLN A 125 -1.48 36.13 3.81
N ARG A 126 -0.54 35.60 3.01
CA ARG A 126 0.74 36.29 2.71
C ARG A 126 0.52 37.62 2.00
N GLN A 127 -0.41 37.69 1.05
CA GLN A 127 -0.71 38.93 0.34
C GLN A 127 -1.32 39.99 1.26
N LYS A 128 -2.29 39.61 2.10
CA LYS A 128 -2.88 40.50 3.11
C LYS A 128 -1.84 41.01 4.11
N ILE A 129 -0.98 40.13 4.63
CA ILE A 129 0.11 40.52 5.54
C ILE A 129 1.14 41.42 4.84
N LYS A 130 1.51 41.13 3.59
CA LYS A 130 2.49 41.94 2.84
C LYS A 130 2.03 43.39 2.73
N ILE A 131 0.74 43.60 2.43
CA ILE A 131 0.14 44.94 2.37
C ILE A 131 0.15 45.61 3.75
N ALA A 132 -0.19 44.86 4.81
CA ALA A 132 -0.19 45.39 6.17
C ALA A 132 1.23 45.79 6.64
N ILE A 133 2.24 44.97 6.35
CA ILE A 133 3.64 45.24 6.70
C ILE A 133 4.19 46.41 5.87
N SER A 134 3.90 46.47 4.56
CA SER A 134 4.36 47.58 3.72
C SER A 134 3.77 48.93 4.15
N ASN A 135 2.56 48.92 4.70
CA ASN A 135 1.88 50.14 5.15
C ASN A 135 2.27 50.55 6.58
N SER A 136 2.83 49.65 7.40
CA SER A 136 3.09 49.92 8.82
C SER A 136 4.43 50.61 9.09
N ASN A 137 5.31 50.78 8.08
CA ASN A 137 6.68 51.30 8.22
C ASN A 137 7.54 50.61 9.29
N MET A 138 7.12 49.43 9.79
CA MET A 138 7.79 48.76 10.91
C MET A 138 9.02 47.97 10.44
N ASN A 139 10.11 48.07 11.18
CA ASN A 139 11.30 47.24 10.96
C ASN A 139 11.15 45.84 11.60
N SER A 140 12.06 44.92 11.25
CA SER A 140 11.99 43.53 11.75
C SER A 140 11.98 43.42 13.29
N PRO A 141 12.81 44.16 14.05
CA PRO A 141 12.73 44.18 15.52
C PRO A 141 11.37 44.63 16.08
N GLU A 142 10.77 45.68 15.52
CA GLU A 142 9.46 46.19 15.93
C GLU A 142 8.35 45.17 15.70
N ILE A 143 8.40 44.46 14.57
CA ILE A 143 7.44 43.38 14.24
C ILE A 143 7.58 42.22 15.24
N LEU A 144 8.80 41.83 15.61
CA LEU A 144 9.04 40.79 16.61
C LEU A 144 8.51 41.21 17.99
N CYS A 145 8.75 42.46 18.39
CA CYS A 145 8.23 43.01 19.64
C CYS A 145 6.70 43.05 19.66
N ALA A 146 6.07 43.51 18.57
CA ALA A 146 4.62 43.53 18.44
C ALA A 146 4.01 42.11 18.49
N ALA A 147 4.65 41.13 17.86
CA ALA A 147 4.23 39.73 17.92
C ALA A 147 4.29 39.18 19.35
N LYS A 148 5.40 39.41 20.07
CA LYS A 148 5.55 39.03 21.48
C LYS A 148 4.45 39.66 22.35
N ASN A 149 4.26 40.97 22.23
CA ASN A 149 3.24 41.69 23.02
C ASN A 149 1.83 41.18 22.72
N LYS A 150 1.52 40.88 21.46
CA LYS A 150 0.22 40.30 21.09
C LYS A 150 0.01 38.91 21.72
N MET A 151 1.05 38.06 21.76
CA MET A 151 0.99 36.76 22.45
C MET A 151 0.72 36.92 23.94
N VAL A 152 1.42 37.85 24.62
CA VAL A 152 1.21 38.13 26.05
C VAL A 152 -0.22 38.64 26.32
N LEU A 153 -0.70 39.61 25.53
CA LEU A 153 -2.06 40.15 25.65
C LEU A 153 -3.15 39.10 25.40
N SER A 154 -2.85 38.08 24.59
CA SER A 154 -3.76 36.95 24.35
C SER A 154 -3.70 35.85 25.42
N GLY A 155 -2.93 36.05 26.50
CA GLY A 155 -2.76 35.07 27.59
C GLY A 155 -1.75 33.95 27.29
N GLN A 156 -1.12 33.94 26.11
CA GLN A 156 -0.17 32.91 25.69
C GLN A 156 1.25 33.19 26.21
N ARG A 157 1.41 33.29 27.54
CA ARG A 157 2.68 33.66 28.19
C ARG A 157 3.81 32.69 27.87
N THR A 158 3.54 31.38 27.90
CA THR A 158 4.51 30.34 27.56
C THR A 158 4.98 30.43 26.11
N ALA A 159 4.06 30.72 25.18
CA ALA A 159 4.40 30.89 23.76
C ALA A 159 5.25 32.15 23.54
N ALA A 160 4.95 33.25 24.23
CA ALA A 160 5.75 34.47 24.19
C ALA A 160 7.17 34.25 24.71
N HIS A 161 7.33 33.51 25.81
CA HIS A 161 8.63 33.13 26.35
C HIS A 161 9.43 32.25 25.37
N LEU A 162 8.80 31.24 24.77
CA LEU A 162 9.44 30.40 23.75
C LEU A 162 9.81 31.21 22.50
N PHE A 163 8.96 32.13 22.08
CA PHE A 163 9.23 33.02 20.96
C PHE A 163 10.48 33.86 21.23
N GLU A 164 10.59 34.47 22.41
CA GLU A 164 11.78 35.21 22.84
C GLU A 164 13.04 34.34 22.89
N GLU A 165 12.94 33.15 23.49
CA GLU A 165 14.03 32.17 23.56
C GLU A 165 14.55 31.78 22.17
N THR A 166 13.67 31.65 21.17
CA THR A 166 14.10 31.34 19.80
C THR A 166 14.93 32.45 19.15
N GLN A 167 14.72 33.70 19.58
CA GLN A 167 15.39 34.89 19.05
C GLN A 167 16.68 35.25 19.82
N ALA A 168 16.95 34.61 20.96
CA ALA A 168 18.11 34.92 21.81
C ALA A 168 19.47 34.75 21.10
N SER A 169 19.57 33.88 20.08
CA SER A 169 20.71 33.90 19.13
C SER A 169 20.32 33.30 17.77
N PRO A 170 21.04 33.64 16.67
CA PRO A 170 20.78 33.08 15.34
C PRO A 170 20.85 31.54 15.29
N SER A 171 21.66 30.94 16.18
CA SER A 171 21.82 29.49 16.28
C SER A 171 20.80 28.81 17.20
N ARG A 172 20.12 29.58 18.08
CA ARG A 172 19.24 29.03 19.13
C ARG A 172 18.02 28.33 18.53
N ALA A 173 17.35 28.96 17.58
CA ALA A 173 16.25 28.35 16.84
C ALA A 173 16.67 27.05 16.12
N LYS A 174 17.85 27.04 15.50
CA LYS A 174 18.39 25.84 14.84
C LYS A 174 18.66 24.71 15.85
N LYS A 175 19.27 25.02 17.01
CA LYS A 175 19.54 24.07 18.10
C LYS A 175 18.25 23.51 18.72
N MET A 176 17.21 24.34 18.88
CA MET A 176 15.90 23.89 19.35
C MET A 176 15.25 22.95 18.32
N LYS A 177 15.32 23.29 17.03
CA LYS A 177 14.80 22.44 15.94
C LYS A 177 15.50 21.08 15.86
N THR A 178 16.83 21.04 15.95
CA THR A 178 17.55 19.75 15.94
C THR A 178 17.17 18.90 17.14
N LYS A 179 17.07 19.46 18.35
CA LYS A 179 16.59 18.71 19.52
C LYS A 179 15.14 18.24 19.42
N TYR A 180 14.29 18.94 18.67
CA TYR A 180 12.89 18.55 18.49
C TYR A 180 12.72 17.45 17.42
N ASN A 181 13.56 17.49 16.37
CA ASN A 181 13.53 16.50 15.29
C ASN A 181 14.12 15.13 15.69
N TYR A 182 15.04 15.10 16.66
CA TYR A 182 15.46 13.86 17.31
C TYR A 182 14.62 13.67 18.56
N SER A 183 13.62 12.78 18.51
CA SER A 183 13.03 12.24 19.74
C SER A 183 14.17 11.59 20.54
N ASN A 184 14.64 12.26 21.59
CA ASN A 184 15.63 11.70 22.53
C ASN A 184 15.05 10.58 23.41
N TYR A 185 13.83 10.12 23.12
CA TYR A 185 13.20 9.02 23.84
C TYR A 185 13.62 7.70 23.20
N PRO A 186 14.05 6.72 24.03
CA PRO A 186 14.43 5.43 23.53
C PRO A 186 13.21 4.73 22.91
N ILE A 187 13.40 4.15 21.72
CA ILE A 187 12.34 3.45 20.98
C ILE A 187 12.12 2.10 21.68
N PRO A 188 10.89 1.81 22.16
CA PRO A 188 10.58 0.52 22.74
C PRO A 188 10.65 -0.60 21.71
N TYR A 189 11.10 -1.77 22.14
CA TYR A 189 10.99 -3.01 21.37
C TYR A 189 9.52 -3.39 21.19
N THR A 190 9.19 -3.85 19.99
CA THR A 190 7.99 -4.65 19.75
C THR A 190 8.10 -6.03 20.40
N ALA A 191 7.00 -6.76 20.49
CA ALA A 191 7.00 -8.11 21.04
C ALA A 191 7.87 -9.08 20.22
N ASP A 192 7.86 -8.95 18.89
CA ASP A 192 8.66 -9.77 17.98
C ASP A 192 10.16 -9.46 18.09
N GLU A 193 10.54 -8.17 18.14
CA GLU A 193 11.95 -7.78 18.33
C GLU A 193 12.47 -8.24 19.70
N ALA A 194 11.64 -8.18 20.75
CA ALA A 194 12.00 -8.67 22.07
C ALA A 194 12.11 -10.20 22.11
N LEU A 195 11.25 -10.92 21.40
CA LEU A 195 11.34 -12.38 21.24
C LEU A 195 12.64 -12.77 20.51
N ALA A 196 12.97 -12.07 19.41
CA ALA A 196 14.23 -12.25 18.69
C ALA A 196 15.44 -12.00 19.62
N PHE A 197 15.42 -10.91 20.39
CA PHE A 197 16.44 -10.59 21.38
C PHE A 197 16.64 -11.73 22.41
N ILE A 198 15.56 -12.33 22.91
CA ILE A 198 15.64 -13.48 23.84
C ILE A 198 16.30 -14.69 23.17
N ILE A 199 15.91 -15.01 21.94
CA ILE A 199 16.38 -16.19 21.21
C ILE A 199 17.86 -16.04 20.84
N ASP A 200 18.25 -14.93 20.21
CA ASP A 200 19.62 -14.68 19.77
C ASP A 200 20.61 -14.66 20.94
N ASN A 201 20.18 -14.18 22.12
CA ASN A 201 20.99 -14.13 23.33
C ASN A 201 20.79 -15.34 24.27
N LYS A 202 20.00 -16.34 23.86
CA LYS A 202 19.71 -17.56 24.65
C LYS A 202 19.25 -17.27 26.08
N LEU A 203 18.45 -16.23 26.27
CA LEU A 203 18.03 -15.78 27.60
C LEU A 203 16.92 -16.66 28.17
N LYS A 204 17.05 -17.02 29.45
CA LYS A 204 15.96 -17.60 30.24
C LYS A 204 14.90 -16.54 30.55
N LYS A 205 13.65 -16.98 30.77
CA LYS A 205 12.52 -16.12 31.19
C LYS A 205 12.90 -15.14 32.31
N GLN A 206 13.51 -15.65 33.39
CA GLN A 206 13.86 -14.81 34.54
C GLN A 206 14.94 -13.77 34.20
N GLN A 207 15.91 -14.11 33.35
CA GLN A 207 16.96 -13.17 32.92
C GLN A 207 16.34 -12.01 32.14
N TYR A 208 15.42 -12.29 31.21
CA TYR A 208 14.69 -11.26 30.48
C TYR A 208 13.86 -10.37 31.42
N ILE A 209 13.13 -10.96 32.37
CA ILE A 209 12.33 -10.21 33.36
C ILE A 209 13.24 -9.29 34.18
N ASN A 210 14.41 -9.76 34.61
CA ASN A 210 15.37 -8.96 35.36
C ASN A 210 15.89 -7.78 34.52
N ILE A 211 16.23 -7.99 33.25
CA ILE A 211 16.67 -6.93 32.31
C ILE A 211 15.56 -5.87 32.17
N ARG A 212 14.33 -6.30 31.92
CA ARG A 212 13.17 -5.41 31.79
C ARG A 212 12.93 -4.59 33.05
N LEU A 213 12.87 -5.23 34.21
CA LEU A 213 12.67 -4.55 35.49
C LEU A 213 13.82 -3.61 35.81
N GLY A 214 15.06 -3.99 35.49
CA GLY A 214 16.25 -3.16 35.63
C GLY A 214 16.20 -1.89 34.78
N SER A 215 15.71 -1.99 33.53
CA SER A 215 15.50 -0.86 32.62
C SER A 215 14.37 0.04 33.11
N LYS A 216 13.24 -0.56 33.52
CA LYS A 216 12.07 0.16 34.04
C LYS A 216 12.40 0.97 35.30
N LYS A 217 13.22 0.44 36.22
CA LYS A 217 13.72 1.14 37.42
C LYS A 217 14.53 2.40 37.09
N ARG A 218 15.10 2.49 35.88
CA ARG A 218 15.87 3.63 35.38
C ARG A 218 15.05 4.53 34.46
N ASN A 219 13.71 4.49 34.59
CA ASN A 219 12.77 5.23 33.75
C ASN A 219 12.86 4.91 32.26
N CYS A 220 13.37 3.73 31.89
CA CYS A 220 13.51 3.27 30.52
C CYS A 220 12.61 2.05 30.25
N ASN A 221 11.34 2.31 29.92
CA ASN A 221 10.34 1.26 29.66
C ASN A 221 10.34 0.82 28.19
N ILE A 222 11.43 0.21 27.75
CA ILE A 222 11.64 -0.17 26.35
C ILE A 222 11.36 -1.65 26.06
N TYR A 223 11.32 -2.51 27.07
CA TYR A 223 11.11 -3.94 26.89
C TYR A 223 9.64 -4.31 27.16
N PRO A 224 8.96 -5.00 26.22
CA PRO A 224 7.59 -5.44 26.42
C PRO A 224 7.50 -6.47 27.55
N THR A 225 6.30 -6.65 28.10
CA THR A 225 6.05 -7.67 29.12
C THR A 225 6.31 -9.08 28.58
N TYR A 226 6.55 -10.04 29.48
CA TYR A 226 6.79 -11.41 29.06
C TYR A 226 5.52 -12.05 28.48
N GLU A 227 4.34 -11.62 28.92
CA GLU A 227 3.05 -12.04 28.36
C GLU A 227 2.92 -11.68 26.88
N ASN A 228 3.33 -10.47 26.49
CA ASN A 228 3.33 -10.07 25.08
C ASN A 228 4.30 -10.91 24.24
N ILE A 229 5.43 -11.31 24.82
CA ILE A 229 6.38 -12.22 24.17
C ILE A 229 5.80 -13.62 24.02
N ILE A 230 5.03 -14.11 25.00
CA ILE A 230 4.33 -15.40 24.87
C ILE A 230 3.38 -15.36 23.67
N ILE A 231 2.61 -14.28 23.51
CA ILE A 231 1.71 -14.10 22.37
C ILE A 231 2.50 -14.12 21.05
N ALA A 232 3.58 -13.34 20.95
CA ALA A 232 4.45 -13.34 19.77
C ALA A 232 5.05 -14.72 19.48
N LYS A 233 5.43 -15.46 20.54
CA LYS A 233 5.98 -16.81 20.43
C LYS A 233 4.94 -17.82 19.94
N THR A 234 3.71 -17.75 20.46
CA THR A 234 2.60 -18.60 20.02
C THR A 234 2.26 -18.35 18.56
N ASN A 235 2.32 -17.11 18.09
CA ASN A 235 2.13 -16.78 16.67
C ASN A 235 3.21 -17.36 15.75
N CYS A 236 4.31 -17.89 16.29
CA CYS A 236 5.39 -18.55 15.53
C CYS A 236 5.28 -20.08 15.54
N TYR A 237 4.24 -20.64 16.15
CA TYR A 237 4.03 -22.09 16.20
C TYR A 237 3.08 -22.54 15.06
N PRO A 238 3.41 -23.64 14.36
CA PRO A 238 2.48 -24.24 13.42
C PRO A 238 1.29 -24.87 14.16
N ASN A 239 0.19 -25.08 13.43
CA ASN A 239 -1.01 -25.73 13.96
C ASN A 239 -0.83 -27.25 14.06
N ASN A 240 -1.75 -27.90 14.77
CA ASN A 240 -1.91 -29.36 14.82
C ASN A 240 -0.64 -30.14 15.22
N MET A 241 0.19 -29.57 16.10
CA MET A 241 1.35 -30.28 16.64
C MET A 241 0.89 -31.47 17.50
N ASP A 242 1.43 -32.64 17.20
CA ASP A 242 1.25 -33.85 17.99
C ASP A 242 2.44 -34.01 18.94
N ILE A 243 2.19 -33.81 20.23
CA ILE A 243 3.22 -33.80 21.28
C ILE A 243 2.92 -34.96 22.23
N GLY A 244 3.70 -36.03 22.09
CA GLY A 244 3.68 -37.18 22.98
C GLY A 244 4.89 -37.20 23.92
N GLU A 245 4.98 -38.24 24.74
CA GLU A 245 6.11 -38.42 25.66
C GLU A 245 7.38 -38.87 24.92
N SER A 246 7.23 -39.75 23.93
CA SER A 246 8.33 -40.37 23.17
C SER A 246 8.64 -39.69 21.84
N SER A 247 7.77 -38.79 21.38
CA SER A 247 7.94 -38.10 20.10
C SER A 247 7.16 -36.80 20.03
N CYS A 248 7.61 -35.92 19.15
CA CYS A 248 6.86 -34.74 18.73
C CYS A 248 6.86 -34.70 17.21
N LYS A 249 5.69 -34.50 16.62
CA LYS A 249 5.47 -34.54 15.18
C LYS A 249 4.59 -33.36 14.77
N ILE A 250 4.92 -32.77 13.62
CA ILE A 250 4.15 -31.71 13.02
C ILE A 250 3.69 -32.23 11.65
N PRO A 251 2.39 -32.22 11.33
CA PRO A 251 1.95 -32.55 9.98
C PRO A 251 2.69 -31.70 8.95
N LEU A 252 3.22 -32.34 7.91
CA LEU A 252 4.09 -31.66 6.96
C LEU A 252 3.39 -30.47 6.29
N GLN A 253 2.10 -30.60 5.94
CA GLN A 253 1.30 -29.52 5.36
C GLN A 253 1.24 -28.31 6.30
N ASP A 254 0.88 -28.49 7.57
CA ASP A 254 0.79 -27.41 8.56
C ASP A 254 2.14 -26.69 8.74
N LEU A 255 3.25 -27.43 8.71
CA LEU A 255 4.58 -26.86 8.79
C LEU A 255 4.92 -26.00 7.56
N LEU A 256 4.61 -26.49 6.36
CA LEU A 256 4.85 -25.80 5.08
C LEU A 256 3.97 -24.57 4.95
N ASP A 257 2.68 -24.67 5.28
CA ASP A 257 1.73 -23.56 5.29
C ASP A 257 2.20 -22.45 6.22
N HIS A 258 2.58 -22.81 7.45
CA HIS A 258 3.12 -21.86 8.41
C HIS A 258 4.43 -21.24 7.91
N THR A 259 5.36 -22.03 7.37
CA THR A 259 6.64 -21.51 6.85
C THR A 259 6.40 -20.50 5.74
N THR A 260 5.53 -20.85 4.79
CA THR A 260 5.23 -20.05 3.61
C THR A 260 4.59 -18.74 4.04
N ASN A 261 3.55 -18.78 4.89
CA ASN A 261 2.92 -17.56 5.43
C ASN A 261 3.94 -16.63 6.10
N ARG A 262 4.92 -17.17 6.83
CA ARG A 262 5.98 -16.37 7.46
C ARG A 262 6.98 -15.80 6.44
N ILE A 263 7.31 -16.52 5.37
CA ILE A 263 8.18 -16.00 4.30
C ILE A 263 7.50 -14.84 3.56
N PHE A 264 6.19 -14.90 3.34
CA PHE A 264 5.44 -13.80 2.71
C PHE A 264 5.36 -12.53 3.57
N GLN A 265 5.65 -12.62 4.88
CA GLN A 265 5.74 -11.48 5.80
C GLN A 265 7.14 -10.84 5.82
N VAL A 266 8.12 -11.42 5.12
CA VAL A 266 9.47 -10.86 5.01
C VAL A 266 9.40 -9.53 4.21
N PRO A 267 9.98 -8.42 4.70
CA PRO A 267 9.81 -7.11 4.08
C PRO A 267 10.21 -7.01 2.61
N GLU A 268 11.21 -7.79 2.19
CA GLU A 268 11.62 -7.89 0.78
C GLU A 268 10.53 -8.55 -0.08
N VAL A 269 9.82 -9.55 0.46
CA VAL A 269 8.75 -10.28 -0.23
C VAL A 269 7.44 -9.48 -0.24
N CYS A 270 7.08 -8.86 0.88
CA CYS A 270 5.86 -8.06 1.02
C CYS A 270 5.71 -6.92 0.00
N LYS A 271 6.82 -6.46 -0.59
CA LYS A 271 6.83 -5.29 -1.49
C LYS A 271 6.69 -5.67 -2.97
N ILE A 272 6.72 -6.95 -3.30
CA ILE A 272 6.73 -7.42 -4.68
C ILE A 272 5.29 -7.45 -5.22
N SER A 273 5.12 -7.07 -6.49
CA SER A 273 3.86 -7.18 -7.21
C SER A 273 3.78 -8.57 -7.85
N LEU A 274 2.97 -9.46 -7.27
CA LEU A 274 2.73 -10.80 -7.83
C LEU A 274 1.47 -10.76 -8.71
N ASN A 275 1.64 -10.67 -10.03
CA ASN A 275 0.53 -10.75 -10.99
C ASN A 275 0.43 -12.18 -11.54
N SER A 276 -0.69 -12.88 -11.32
CA SER A 276 -1.07 -14.15 -11.99
C SER A 276 0.08 -15.16 -12.23
N THR A 277 0.97 -15.33 -11.25
CA THR A 277 2.16 -16.18 -11.37
C THR A 277 1.98 -17.48 -10.62
N LYS A 278 2.44 -18.60 -11.22
CA LYS A 278 2.52 -19.88 -10.53
C LYS A 278 3.71 -19.82 -9.56
N LEU A 279 3.42 -19.88 -8.25
CA LEU A 279 4.45 -19.81 -7.23
C LEU A 279 4.87 -21.20 -6.76
N GLU A 280 6.16 -21.36 -6.53
CA GLU A 280 6.75 -22.58 -6.02
C GLU A 280 7.72 -22.25 -4.89
N MET A 281 7.55 -22.90 -3.74
CA MET A 281 8.54 -22.90 -2.68
C MET A 281 9.38 -24.18 -2.75
N LEU A 282 10.69 -24.01 -2.95
CA LEU A 282 11.65 -25.09 -2.94
C LEU A 282 12.20 -25.29 -1.53
N TYR A 283 12.27 -26.55 -1.11
CA TYR A 283 12.85 -26.97 0.16
C TYR A 283 13.86 -28.09 -0.06
N LYS A 284 14.80 -28.19 0.88
CA LYS A 284 15.53 -29.44 1.13
C LYS A 284 15.11 -30.00 2.48
N TRP A 285 15.09 -31.31 2.63
CA TRP A 285 14.77 -31.97 3.88
C TRP A 285 15.63 -33.23 4.06
N GLY A 286 15.61 -33.77 5.27
CA GLY A 286 16.28 -35.01 5.59
C GLY A 286 16.22 -35.33 7.07
N CYS A 287 17.11 -36.21 7.51
CA CYS A 287 17.09 -36.77 8.85
C CYS A 287 18.49 -37.08 9.36
N ASP A 288 18.64 -37.08 10.68
CA ASP A 288 19.89 -37.40 11.37
C ASP A 288 19.60 -38.03 12.75
N GLY A 289 20.38 -39.05 13.08
CA GLY A 289 20.32 -39.75 14.36
C GLY A 289 21.44 -39.32 15.30
N SER A 290 21.07 -38.97 16.53
CA SER A 290 22.02 -38.61 17.58
C SER A 290 21.90 -39.55 18.78
N SER A 291 23.01 -40.13 19.20
CA SER A 291 23.11 -40.99 20.40
C SER A 291 23.86 -40.30 21.54
N GLY A 292 23.78 -40.86 22.75
CA GLY A 292 24.50 -40.35 23.92
C GLY A 292 23.83 -39.14 24.55
N GLN A 293 22.51 -39.02 24.38
CA GLN A 293 21.73 -38.00 25.06
C GLN A 293 21.65 -38.29 26.57
N SER A 294 21.44 -37.25 27.37
CA SER A 294 21.25 -37.41 28.81
C SER A 294 19.93 -38.09 29.08
N GLN A 295 19.98 -39.28 29.70
CA GLN A 295 18.78 -40.02 30.06
C GLN A 295 18.11 -39.41 31.29
N TYR A 296 16.84 -39.09 31.16
CA TYR A 296 16.00 -38.68 32.27
C TYR A 296 15.35 -39.92 32.89
N ARG A 297 15.20 -39.92 34.22
CA ARG A 297 14.52 -41.01 34.96
C ARG A 297 13.00 -40.87 34.88
N GLN A 298 12.48 -40.53 33.72
CA GLN A 298 11.06 -40.40 33.45
C GLN A 298 10.56 -41.72 32.86
N ASN A 299 9.44 -42.24 33.38
CA ASN A 299 8.80 -43.40 32.78
C ASN A 299 7.97 -42.95 31.58
N PHE A 300 8.13 -43.66 30.46
CA PHE A 300 7.26 -43.52 29.30
C PHE A 300 6.04 -44.43 29.48
N ASN A 301 4.85 -43.89 29.22
CA ASN A 301 3.61 -44.68 29.20
C ASN A 301 3.55 -45.60 27.96
N ASP A 302 4.22 -45.19 26.89
CA ASP A 302 4.33 -45.92 25.63
C ASP A 302 5.55 -46.84 25.66
N ASP A 303 5.31 -48.13 25.90
CA ASP A 303 6.26 -49.24 25.69
C ASP A 303 7.55 -49.24 26.55
N SER A 304 7.83 -50.36 27.22
CA SER A 304 8.96 -50.48 28.16
C SER A 304 10.34 -50.45 27.48
N LEU A 305 10.37 -50.45 26.15
CA LEU A 305 11.57 -50.44 25.32
C LEU A 305 12.00 -49.04 24.86
N ILE A 306 11.18 -48.01 25.07
CA ILE A 306 11.52 -46.64 24.66
C ILE A 306 12.49 -46.02 25.67
N THR A 307 13.60 -45.48 25.16
CA THR A 307 14.61 -44.77 25.94
C THR A 307 14.97 -43.45 25.28
N ASP A 308 15.25 -42.42 26.08
CA ASP A 308 15.68 -41.10 25.65
C ASP A 308 17.21 -41.00 25.41
N GLU A 309 17.90 -42.13 25.31
CA GLU A 309 19.34 -42.21 25.01
C GLU A 309 19.67 -41.75 23.59
N THR A 310 18.76 -42.04 22.66
CA THR A 310 18.92 -41.79 21.24
C THR A 310 17.74 -41.00 20.71
N MET A 311 18.04 -39.99 19.91
CA MET A 311 17.05 -39.15 19.26
C MET A 311 17.24 -39.21 17.75
N PHE A 312 16.16 -39.48 17.03
CA PHE A 312 16.12 -39.41 15.58
C PHE A 312 15.29 -38.20 15.16
N MET A 313 15.89 -37.28 14.40
CA MET A 313 15.28 -36.00 14.05
C MET A 313 15.14 -35.85 12.54
N PHE A 314 14.01 -35.28 12.12
CA PHE A 314 13.70 -34.94 10.74
C PHE A 314 13.50 -33.45 10.63
N SER A 315 14.12 -32.83 9.64
CA SER A 315 14.07 -31.38 9.45
C SER A 315 13.95 -30.98 7.99
N ILE A 316 13.45 -29.77 7.77
CA ILE A 316 13.29 -29.13 6.47
C ILE A 316 13.88 -27.72 6.49
N VAL A 317 14.42 -27.29 5.36
CA VAL A 317 14.95 -25.94 5.15
C VAL A 317 14.31 -25.35 3.90
N PRO A 318 13.58 -24.21 4.00
CA PRO A 318 13.17 -23.46 2.81
C PRO A 318 14.40 -22.90 2.10
N LEU A 319 14.45 -23.05 0.79
CA LEU A 319 15.56 -22.61 -0.06
C LEU A 319 15.19 -21.37 -0.85
N GLU A 320 14.15 -21.46 -1.68
CA GLU A 320 13.79 -20.39 -2.62
C GLU A 320 12.28 -20.33 -2.84
N LEU A 321 11.75 -19.11 -2.90
CA LEU A 321 10.42 -18.83 -3.45
C LEU A 321 10.59 -18.40 -4.90
N ARG A 322 9.98 -19.13 -5.81
CA ARG A 322 10.12 -18.96 -7.26
C ARG A 322 8.79 -18.60 -7.89
N SER A 323 8.87 -17.76 -8.91
CA SER A 323 7.76 -17.34 -9.76
C SER A 323 7.97 -17.92 -11.15
N HIS A 324 7.01 -18.70 -11.62
CA HIS A 324 7.02 -19.26 -12.97
C HIS A 324 6.11 -18.43 -13.88
N SER A 325 6.64 -17.99 -15.03
CA SER A 325 5.87 -17.26 -16.04
C SER A 325 4.96 -18.22 -16.81
N GLU A 326 3.73 -17.81 -17.09
CA GLU A 326 2.81 -18.56 -17.96
C GLU A 326 3.17 -18.45 -19.45
N VAL A 327 4.10 -17.55 -19.82
CA VAL A 327 4.44 -17.26 -21.21
C VAL A 327 5.56 -18.19 -21.70
N ASN A 328 5.13 -19.27 -22.33
CA ASN A 328 5.87 -20.26 -23.12
C ASN A 328 6.72 -21.25 -22.31
N ASP A 329 6.39 -22.54 -22.52
CA ASP A 329 7.12 -23.76 -22.15
C ASP A 329 8.54 -23.83 -22.76
N VAL A 330 9.38 -22.85 -22.43
CA VAL A 330 10.83 -22.95 -22.55
C VAL A 330 11.34 -23.34 -21.18
N GLU A 331 11.90 -24.56 -21.07
CA GLU A 331 12.38 -25.15 -19.82
C GLU A 331 13.14 -24.13 -18.94
N ASN A 332 12.68 -23.98 -17.69
CA ASN A 332 13.38 -23.31 -16.57
C ASN A 332 13.47 -21.77 -16.53
N ASN A 333 12.59 -21.01 -17.17
CA ASN A 333 12.49 -19.57 -16.86
C ASN A 333 11.62 -19.31 -15.62
N TYR A 334 12.25 -19.31 -14.43
CA TYR A 334 11.66 -18.82 -13.19
C TYR A 334 12.41 -17.58 -12.67
N GLU A 335 11.67 -16.72 -11.96
CA GLU A 335 12.24 -15.61 -11.20
C GLU A 335 12.29 -15.98 -9.72
N VAL A 336 13.43 -15.73 -9.06
CA VAL A 336 13.57 -15.95 -7.61
C VAL A 336 13.07 -14.72 -6.86
N ILE A 337 11.96 -14.86 -6.16
CA ILE A 337 11.34 -13.82 -5.32
C ILE A 337 12.08 -13.72 -3.98
N TRP A 338 12.42 -14.87 -3.40
CA TRP A 338 13.12 -14.95 -2.13
C TRP A 338 14.11 -16.10 -2.17
N THR A 339 15.30 -15.88 -1.59
CA THR A 339 16.30 -16.92 -1.39
C THR A 339 16.72 -16.93 0.07
N ASN A 340 16.93 -18.11 0.62
CA ASN A 340 17.45 -18.27 1.96
C ASN A 340 18.89 -17.75 2.00
N PRO A 341 19.20 -16.72 2.81
CA PRO A 341 20.53 -16.12 2.85
C PRO A 341 21.59 -17.03 3.47
N SER A 342 21.19 -18.11 4.16
CA SER A 342 22.12 -19.07 4.78
C SER A 342 21.53 -20.48 4.80
N PRO A 343 21.47 -21.18 3.65
CA PRO A 343 20.82 -22.48 3.51
C PRO A 343 21.42 -23.61 4.37
N SER A 344 22.66 -23.44 4.84
CA SER A 344 23.35 -24.42 5.70
C SER A 344 23.33 -24.03 7.19
N SER A 345 22.66 -22.92 7.55
CA SER A 345 22.54 -22.48 8.94
C SER A 345 21.44 -23.26 9.67
N THR A 346 21.70 -23.59 10.94
CA THR A 346 20.69 -24.15 11.84
C THR A 346 19.51 -23.20 12.08
N LYS A 347 19.68 -21.88 11.85
CA LYS A 347 18.61 -20.88 12.05
C LYS A 347 17.40 -21.07 11.10
N PHE A 348 17.62 -21.66 9.92
CA PHE A 348 16.56 -21.94 8.95
C PHE A 348 16.14 -23.42 8.92
N CYS A 349 16.76 -24.26 9.73
CA CYS A 349 16.44 -25.67 9.85
C CYS A 349 15.20 -25.83 10.75
N ARG A 350 14.06 -26.13 10.14
CA ARG A 350 12.79 -26.32 10.85
C ARG A 350 12.58 -27.81 11.15
N PRO A 351 12.35 -28.21 12.41
CA PRO A 351 12.05 -29.59 12.72
C PRO A 351 10.66 -29.98 12.20
N ILE A 352 10.58 -31.15 11.57
CA ILE A 352 9.32 -31.81 11.17
C ILE A 352 8.87 -32.71 12.32
N LYS A 353 9.77 -33.57 12.79
CA LYS A 353 9.54 -34.48 13.91
C LYS A 353 10.85 -34.83 14.60
N TYR A 354 10.75 -35.20 15.87
CA TYR A 354 11.79 -35.97 16.56
C TYR A 354 11.15 -37.14 17.31
N ILE A 355 11.90 -38.22 17.45
CA ILE A 355 11.45 -39.45 18.11
C ILE A 355 12.60 -40.00 18.95
N PHE A 356 12.30 -40.50 20.14
CA PHE A 356 13.24 -41.29 20.95
C PHE A 356 13.34 -42.71 20.38
N LYS A 357 14.12 -42.84 19.31
CA LYS A 357 14.34 -44.07 18.56
C LYS A 357 15.75 -44.05 18.01
N LYS A 358 16.40 -45.21 17.99
CA LYS A 358 17.74 -45.36 17.39
C LYS A 358 17.63 -45.37 15.87
N GLU A 359 18.55 -44.68 15.20
CA GLU A 359 18.66 -44.71 13.74
C GLU A 359 19.26 -46.05 13.27
N THR A 360 18.38 -46.91 12.74
CA THR A 360 18.67 -48.16 12.03
C THR A 360 18.17 -48.10 10.58
N ILE A 361 18.62 -49.02 9.72
CA ILE A 361 18.19 -49.10 8.31
C ILE A 361 16.66 -49.20 8.21
N GLU A 362 16.04 -50.03 9.04
CA GLU A 362 14.60 -50.25 9.07
C GLU A 362 13.87 -48.99 9.51
N SER A 363 14.32 -48.36 10.61
CA SER A 363 13.72 -47.13 11.11
C SER A 363 13.85 -45.98 10.10
N THR A 364 14.98 -45.86 9.41
CA THR A 364 15.20 -44.84 8.40
C THR A 364 14.25 -45.03 7.23
N LYS A 365 14.14 -46.26 6.70
CA LYS A 365 13.22 -46.57 5.59
C LYS A 365 11.75 -46.31 5.97
N GLU A 366 11.35 -46.75 7.15
CA GLU A 366 9.99 -46.55 7.67
C GLU A 366 9.64 -45.06 7.77
N GLU A 367 10.48 -44.29 8.46
CA GLU A 367 10.18 -42.89 8.77
C GLU A 367 10.35 -41.95 7.57
N VAL A 368 11.28 -42.26 6.64
CA VAL A 368 11.43 -41.55 5.35
C VAL A 368 10.22 -41.81 4.47
N LYS A 369 9.76 -43.08 4.37
CA LYS A 369 8.56 -43.44 3.59
C LYS A 369 7.31 -42.76 4.12
N ASP A 370 7.18 -42.62 5.44
CA ASP A 370 6.09 -41.84 6.06
C ASP A 370 6.09 -40.39 5.56
N ILE A 371 7.23 -39.71 5.59
CA ILE A 371 7.32 -38.32 5.09
C ILE A 371 7.09 -38.26 3.58
N GLU A 372 7.65 -39.17 2.77
CA GLU A 372 7.40 -39.22 1.33
C GLU A 372 5.90 -39.42 1.02
N THR A 373 5.21 -40.23 1.82
CA THR A 373 3.75 -40.42 1.71
C THR A 373 2.99 -39.13 2.04
N GLN A 374 3.49 -38.33 3.01
CA GLN A 374 2.94 -37.00 3.29
C GLN A 374 3.22 -36.03 2.13
N ILE A 375 4.43 -36.05 1.54
CA ILE A 375 4.81 -35.23 0.38
C ILE A 375 3.87 -35.47 -0.80
N LEU A 376 3.53 -36.73 -1.09
CA LEU A 376 2.60 -37.09 -2.18
C LEU A 376 1.17 -36.56 -1.98
N LYS A 377 0.79 -36.26 -0.73
CA LYS A 377 -0.54 -35.76 -0.35
C LYS A 377 -0.58 -34.24 -0.17
N LEU A 378 0.54 -33.56 -0.37
CA LEU A 378 0.61 -32.11 -0.18
C LEU A 378 -0.30 -31.38 -1.17
N VAL A 379 -0.92 -30.32 -0.66
CA VAL A 379 -1.68 -29.35 -1.45
C VAL A 379 -0.96 -28.01 -1.44
N ASN A 380 -1.33 -27.13 -2.37
CA ASN A 380 -0.78 -25.78 -2.40
C ASN A 380 -1.18 -25.01 -1.13
N THR A 381 -0.29 -24.15 -0.62
CA THR A 381 -0.64 -23.20 0.44
C THR A 381 -1.34 -21.99 -0.17
N ASP A 382 -2.49 -21.63 0.40
CA ASP A 382 -3.18 -20.38 0.10
C ASP A 382 -2.64 -19.27 1.01
N VAL A 383 -2.13 -18.20 0.40
CA VAL A 383 -1.62 -17.02 1.13
C VAL A 383 -2.38 -15.78 0.68
N ILE A 384 -2.86 -15.00 1.64
CA ILE A 384 -3.47 -13.68 1.35
C ILE A 384 -2.35 -12.66 1.14
N PHE A 385 -2.25 -12.13 -0.06
CA PHE A 385 -1.21 -11.20 -0.48
C PHE A 385 -1.80 -10.06 -1.33
N ASN A 386 -1.62 -8.80 -0.91
CA ASN A 386 -2.18 -7.62 -1.58
C ASN A 386 -3.68 -7.75 -1.93
N GLU A 387 -4.49 -8.18 -0.96
CA GLU A 387 -5.95 -8.39 -1.10
C GLU A 387 -6.35 -9.49 -2.11
N SER A 388 -5.38 -10.27 -2.62
CA SER A 388 -5.60 -11.42 -3.49
C SER A 388 -5.11 -12.71 -2.82
N ILE A 389 -5.63 -13.86 -3.23
CA ILE A 389 -5.12 -15.16 -2.78
C ILE A 389 -4.11 -15.65 -3.81
N VAL A 390 -2.91 -15.99 -3.35
CA VAL A 390 -1.88 -16.65 -4.16
C VAL A 390 -1.71 -18.08 -3.70
N HIS A 391 -1.49 -18.97 -4.66
CA HIS A 391 -1.31 -20.40 -4.42
C HIS A 391 0.16 -20.77 -4.58
N VAL A 392 0.75 -21.36 -3.54
CA VAL A 392 2.16 -21.74 -3.51
C VAL A 392 2.28 -23.26 -3.52
N LYS A 393 2.86 -23.80 -4.59
CA LYS A 393 3.23 -25.21 -4.68
C LYS A 393 4.48 -25.48 -3.84
N HIS A 394 4.56 -26.66 -3.23
CA HIS A 394 5.75 -27.09 -2.49
C HIS A 394 6.53 -28.16 -3.24
N THR A 395 7.85 -27.97 -3.34
CA THR A 395 8.76 -28.97 -3.89
C THR A 395 9.85 -29.26 -2.87
N LEU A 396 9.97 -30.53 -2.47
CA LEU A 396 10.86 -30.96 -1.39
C LEU A 396 11.93 -31.92 -1.94
N ILE A 397 13.20 -31.60 -1.72
CA ILE A 397 14.34 -32.42 -2.13
C ILE A 397 14.91 -33.15 -0.91
N PHE A 398 14.94 -34.48 -0.96
CA PHE A 398 15.57 -35.30 0.08
C PHE A 398 17.10 -35.30 -0.11
N SER A 399 17.77 -34.31 0.48
CA SER A 399 19.21 -34.11 0.31
C SER A 399 19.94 -33.68 1.58
N MET A 400 19.23 -33.46 2.69
CA MET A 400 19.85 -33.18 3.99
C MET A 400 20.14 -34.48 4.74
N VAL A 401 20.95 -35.34 4.13
CA VAL A 401 21.25 -36.68 4.63
C VAL A 401 22.74 -36.96 4.50
N ASP A 402 23.25 -37.81 5.39
CA ASP A 402 24.63 -38.29 5.32
C ASP A 402 24.74 -39.53 4.42
N GLY A 403 25.98 -39.98 4.19
CA GLY A 403 26.22 -41.17 3.37
C GLY A 403 25.63 -42.45 3.96
N LYS A 404 25.48 -42.53 5.29
CA LYS A 404 24.91 -43.71 5.98
C LYS A 404 23.42 -43.83 5.71
N VAL A 405 22.70 -42.72 5.73
CA VAL A 405 21.29 -42.65 5.35
C VAL A 405 21.13 -42.96 3.86
N CYS A 406 21.96 -42.38 2.97
CA CYS A 406 21.93 -42.72 1.53
C CYS A 406 22.12 -44.21 1.28
N ASN A 407 23.10 -44.83 1.94
CA ASN A 407 23.35 -46.27 1.87
C ASN A 407 22.17 -47.09 2.38
N SER A 408 21.57 -46.66 3.49
CA SER A 408 20.37 -47.31 4.03
C SER A 408 19.21 -47.27 3.04
N MET A 409 19.02 -46.15 2.35
CA MET A 409 17.93 -45.95 1.37
C MET A 409 18.15 -46.70 0.06
N THR A 410 19.40 -46.78 -0.42
CA THR A 410 19.76 -47.43 -1.69
C THR A 410 20.12 -48.91 -1.53
N GLY A 411 20.32 -49.39 -0.31
CA GLY A 411 20.78 -50.75 -0.04
C GLY A 411 22.25 -50.98 -0.37
N THR A 412 23.05 -49.90 -0.47
CA THR A 412 24.49 -49.97 -0.72
C THR A 412 25.29 -49.95 0.59
N SER A 413 26.60 -50.20 0.48
CA SER A 413 27.54 -50.11 1.60
C SER A 413 28.35 -48.83 1.55
N SER A 414 29.04 -48.48 2.64
CA SER A 414 29.98 -47.35 2.68
C SER A 414 31.18 -47.49 1.75
N GLN A 415 31.43 -48.68 1.21
CA GLN A 415 32.54 -48.96 0.30
C GLN A 415 32.15 -48.82 -1.19
N THR A 416 30.87 -48.59 -1.47
CA THR A 416 30.31 -48.56 -2.82
C THR A 416 29.62 -47.22 -3.07
N CYS A 417 29.80 -46.65 -4.26
CA CYS A 417 29.05 -45.45 -4.65
C CYS A 417 27.56 -45.79 -4.73
N TYR A 418 26.71 -44.96 -4.13
CA TYR A 418 25.24 -45.13 -4.15
C TYR A 418 24.58 -44.45 -5.36
N ILE A 419 25.35 -43.64 -6.10
CA ILE A 419 25.03 -43.07 -7.41
C ILE A 419 25.55 -44.04 -8.47
#